data_AF-A0A7R9JWI7-F1
#
_entry.id   AF-A0A7R9JWI7-F1
#
_cell.length_a   1.000
_cell.length_b   1.000
_cell.length_c   1.000
_cell.angle_alpha   90.00
_cell.angle_beta   90.00
_cell.angle_gamma   90.00
#
_symmetry.space_group_name_H-M   'P 1'
#
loop_
_entity.id
_entity.type
_entity.pdbx_description
1 polymer ?
#
loop_
_entity_poly.entity_id
_entity_poly.type
_entity_poly.pdbx_seq_one_letter_code
_entity_poly.pdbx_strand_id
1 'polypeptide(L)'
;MEEREREGDVEGSLETFVLEPGSQRVHYKCRITRDRKGMDRGLYPTYFLHLERDYGKKVFLLAGRKRKKSATSNYLISTDPTDLSRGGESFVGKLRSNLLGTHFTVYDHGYSHRRGEAKEGWKRNAPRQELSAVAYETNVLGFKGPRKMTVVLPGMTQEHKRVEICPRDDSESLLERWRCKTMDDLIELHNKTPMWNDDTQSYVLNFHGRVTQASVKNFQIVHDSDPEYIVMQFGRVAEDVFTMDYRYPLCAVQAFAIALSSFDSKLA
;
A
#
# COMPACT_ATOMS: atom_id res chain seq x y z
N MET A 1 13.41 -28.14 -11.14
CA MET A 1 14.02 -26.88 -11.59
C MET A 1 13.10 -25.79 -11.06
N GLU A 2 13.50 -25.07 -10.01
CA GLU A 2 12.72 -23.90 -9.57
C GLU A 2 12.78 -22.87 -10.70
N GLU A 3 11.65 -22.59 -11.34
CA GLU A 3 11.54 -21.44 -12.25
C GLU A 3 11.87 -20.20 -11.44
N ARG A 4 13.02 -19.57 -11.71
CA ARG A 4 13.37 -18.30 -11.08
C ARG A 4 12.28 -17.28 -11.41
N GLU A 5 11.69 -16.70 -10.38
CA GLU A 5 10.73 -15.61 -10.52
C GLU A 5 11.35 -14.47 -11.31
N ARG A 6 10.60 -13.93 -12.27
CA ARG A 6 11.07 -12.86 -13.15
C ARG A 6 11.00 -11.53 -12.42
N GLU A 7 12.01 -10.68 -12.57
CA GLU A 7 11.93 -9.31 -12.09
C GLU A 7 11.07 -8.48 -13.05
N GLY A 8 10.16 -7.69 -12.48
CA GLY A 8 9.23 -6.87 -13.24
C GLY A 8 9.81 -5.54 -13.68
N ASP A 9 9.32 -5.02 -14.79
CA ASP A 9 9.67 -3.69 -15.29
C ASP A 9 8.42 -2.84 -15.54
N VAL A 10 8.63 -1.53 -15.71
CA VAL A 10 7.58 -0.58 -16.13
C VAL A 10 7.26 -0.81 -17.60
N GLU A 11 6.00 -1.13 -17.87
CA GLU A 11 5.45 -1.31 -19.21
C GLU A 11 4.36 -0.26 -19.46
N GLY A 12 4.33 0.33 -20.65
CA GLY A 12 3.32 1.35 -21.01
C GLY A 12 3.52 2.70 -20.31
N SER A 13 2.42 3.43 -20.12
CA SER A 13 2.44 4.72 -19.41
C SER A 13 2.53 4.50 -17.90
N LEU A 14 3.23 5.40 -17.20
CA LEU A 14 3.41 5.29 -15.76
C LEU A 14 2.07 5.32 -15.00
N GLU A 15 1.13 6.16 -15.45
CA GLU A 15 -0.20 6.33 -14.86
C GLU A 15 -1.03 5.04 -14.88
N THR A 16 -0.94 4.28 -15.97
CA THR A 16 -1.61 2.99 -16.11
C THR A 16 -0.86 1.91 -15.33
N PHE A 17 0.46 1.82 -15.50
CA PHE A 17 1.30 0.81 -14.86
C PHE A 17 1.12 0.76 -13.34
N VAL A 18 1.08 1.92 -12.67
CA VAL A 18 1.00 1.96 -11.19
C VAL A 18 -0.34 1.48 -10.63
N LEU A 19 -1.39 1.45 -11.45
CA LEU A 19 -2.74 0.99 -11.09
C LEU A 19 -3.00 -0.47 -11.49
N GLU A 20 -2.29 -0.98 -12.49
CA GLU A 20 -2.40 -2.36 -12.97
C GLU A 20 -1.82 -3.38 -11.97
N PRO A 21 -2.51 -4.51 -11.73
CA PRO A 21 -1.95 -5.60 -10.95
C PRO A 21 -0.61 -6.06 -11.52
N GLY A 22 0.35 -6.37 -10.66
CA GLY A 22 1.60 -6.97 -11.09
C GLY A 22 1.35 -8.28 -11.83
N SER A 23 2.14 -8.56 -12.86
CA SER A 23 2.02 -9.80 -13.61
C SER A 23 2.24 -11.03 -12.72
N GLN A 24 1.52 -12.12 -13.00
CA GLN A 24 1.72 -13.38 -12.28
C GLN A 24 3.16 -13.87 -12.44
N ARG A 25 3.72 -14.46 -11.38
CA ARG A 25 5.12 -14.94 -11.32
C ARG A 25 6.19 -13.86 -11.55
N VAL A 26 5.80 -12.58 -11.51
CA VAL A 26 6.71 -11.44 -11.58
C VAL A 26 6.85 -10.80 -10.21
N HIS A 27 8.08 -10.39 -9.89
CA HIS A 27 8.46 -9.76 -8.64
C HIS A 27 8.96 -8.34 -8.90
N TYR A 28 8.24 -7.35 -8.37
CA TYR A 28 8.59 -5.94 -8.52
C TYR A 28 9.33 -5.45 -7.27
N LYS A 29 10.65 -5.31 -7.37
CA LYS A 29 11.50 -4.85 -6.28
C LYS A 29 11.58 -3.34 -6.25
N CYS A 30 11.15 -2.71 -5.17
CA CYS A 30 11.13 -1.25 -5.08
C CYS A 30 11.82 -0.72 -3.83
N ARG A 31 12.09 0.58 -3.87
CA ARG A 31 12.69 1.37 -2.80
C ARG A 31 11.80 2.55 -2.47
N ILE A 32 11.47 2.70 -1.19
CA ILE A 32 10.86 3.93 -0.68
C ILE A 32 11.95 4.77 -0.02
N THR A 33 12.01 6.05 -0.39
CA THR A 33 12.84 7.07 0.26
C THR A 33 11.95 8.13 0.89
N ARG A 34 12.25 8.52 2.13
CA ARG A 34 11.50 9.52 2.86
C ARG A 34 12.30 10.83 2.90
N ASP A 35 11.77 11.87 2.29
CA ASP A 35 12.30 13.22 2.40
C ASP A 35 11.61 13.99 3.52
N ARG A 36 12.35 14.24 4.60
CA ARG A 36 11.92 15.07 5.73
C ARG A 36 12.23 16.56 5.52
N LYS A 37 13.04 16.91 4.53
CA LYS A 37 13.44 18.31 4.26
C LYS A 37 12.32 19.11 3.60
N GLY A 38 11.28 18.45 3.09
CA GLY A 38 10.15 19.07 2.39
C GLY A 38 9.38 20.13 3.19
N MET A 39 8.31 19.72 3.90
CA MET A 39 7.23 20.65 4.31
C MET A 39 7.07 20.74 5.84
N ASP A 40 6.83 21.96 6.36
CA ASP A 40 6.63 22.28 7.78
C ASP A 40 7.66 21.66 8.74
N ARG A 41 8.95 21.92 8.49
CA ARG A 41 10.05 21.44 9.35
C ARG A 41 10.03 19.91 9.57
N GLY A 42 9.55 19.15 8.59
CA GLY A 42 9.55 17.68 8.61
C GLY A 42 8.30 17.02 9.18
N LEU A 43 7.25 17.79 9.51
CA LEU A 43 5.98 17.23 10.02
C LEU A 43 5.19 16.45 8.96
N TYR A 44 5.39 16.78 7.68
CA TYR A 44 4.70 16.15 6.56
C TYR A 44 5.73 15.72 5.50
N PRO A 45 6.51 14.66 5.78
CA PRO A 45 7.53 14.21 4.85
C PRO A 45 6.90 13.72 3.55
N THR A 46 7.66 13.87 2.46
CA THR A 46 7.32 13.29 1.16
C THR A 46 7.99 11.93 1.04
N TYR A 47 7.27 10.96 0.50
CA TYR A 47 7.76 9.61 0.26
C TYR A 47 7.85 9.40 -1.24
N PHE A 48 8.97 8.88 -1.73
CA PHE A 48 9.17 8.58 -3.14
C PHE A 48 9.43 7.09 -3.32
N LEU A 49 8.59 6.44 -4.14
CA LEU A 49 8.74 5.07 -4.57
C LEU A 49 9.51 5.01 -5.88
N HIS A 50 10.51 4.15 -5.94
CA HIS A 50 11.24 3.84 -7.16
C HIS A 50 11.31 2.33 -7.37
N LEU A 51 11.12 1.88 -8.60
CA LEU A 51 11.47 0.52 -9.02
C LEU A 51 13.00 0.40 -9.06
N GLU A 52 13.55 -0.63 -8.42
CA GLU A 52 14.98 -0.94 -8.50
C GLU A 52 15.25 -1.71 -9.79
N ARG A 53 16.35 -1.37 -10.46
CA ARG A 53 16.87 -2.06 -11.64
C ARG A 53 18.32 -2.48 -11.41
N ASP A 54 18.81 -3.29 -12.34
CA ASP A 54 20.22 -3.71 -12.38
C ASP A 54 21.19 -2.52 -12.29
N TYR A 55 22.36 -2.82 -11.72
CA TYR A 55 23.46 -1.86 -11.55
C TYR A 55 23.08 -0.62 -10.72
N GLY A 56 22.09 -0.76 -9.82
CA GLY A 56 21.67 0.30 -8.89
C GLY A 56 20.85 1.42 -9.53
N LYS A 57 20.41 1.26 -10.79
CA LYS A 57 19.49 2.19 -11.44
C LYS A 57 18.13 2.16 -10.76
N LYS A 58 17.42 3.28 -10.83
CA LYS A 58 16.10 3.45 -10.21
C LYS A 58 15.17 4.18 -11.16
N VAL A 59 13.93 3.70 -11.27
CA VAL A 59 12.87 4.36 -12.04
C VAL A 59 11.85 4.89 -11.06
N PHE A 60 11.58 6.19 -11.11
CA PHE A 60 10.55 6.80 -10.28
C PHE A 60 9.16 6.25 -10.64
N LEU A 61 8.36 5.92 -9.62
CA LEU A 61 6.99 5.43 -9.81
C LEU A 61 5.96 6.39 -9.21
N LEU A 62 6.08 6.68 -7.91
CA LEU A 62 5.05 7.37 -7.14
C LEU A 62 5.67 8.30 -6.10
N ALA A 63 5.01 9.44 -5.88
CA ALA A 63 5.25 10.30 -4.73
C ALA A 63 4.00 10.29 -3.83
N GLY A 64 4.22 10.29 -2.51
CA GLY A 64 3.17 10.27 -1.50
C GLY A 64 3.43 11.30 -0.41
N ARG A 65 2.41 12.07 -0.03
CA ARG A 65 2.54 13.01 1.10
C ARG A 65 1.24 13.19 1.87
N LYS A 66 1.37 13.19 3.20
CA LYS A 66 0.26 13.49 4.12
C LYS A 66 -0.17 14.95 3.98
N ARG A 67 -1.47 15.18 3.87
CA ARG A 67 -2.05 16.53 3.75
C ARG A 67 -2.11 17.23 5.10
N LYS A 68 -1.88 18.53 5.07
CA LYS A 68 -2.17 19.42 6.20
C LYS A 68 -3.68 19.56 6.41
N LYS A 69 -4.06 20.06 7.59
CA LYS A 69 -5.44 20.48 7.93
C LYS A 69 -6.50 19.41 7.63
N SER A 70 -6.15 18.14 7.87
CA SER A 70 -7.07 17.01 7.76
C SER A 70 -7.32 16.42 9.14
N ALA A 71 -8.59 16.25 9.53
CA ALA A 71 -8.94 15.65 10.82
C ALA A 71 -8.50 14.18 10.96
N THR A 72 -8.28 13.52 9.83
CA THR A 72 -7.79 12.14 9.71
C THR A 72 -6.51 12.13 8.89
N SER A 73 -5.72 11.06 9.00
CA SER A 73 -4.54 10.89 8.16
C SER A 73 -4.98 10.72 6.71
N ASN A 74 -4.45 11.55 5.82
CA ASN A 74 -4.88 11.62 4.43
C ASN A 74 -3.65 11.88 3.56
N TYR A 75 -3.23 10.88 2.78
CA TYR A 75 -2.10 11.00 1.88
C TYR A 75 -2.61 11.14 0.45
N LEU A 76 -2.00 12.05 -0.32
CA LEU A 76 -2.14 12.11 -1.77
C LEU A 76 -1.01 11.31 -2.39
N ILE A 77 -1.31 10.58 -3.46
CA ILE A 77 -0.39 9.76 -4.22
C ILE A 77 -0.42 10.25 -5.68
N SER A 78 0.75 10.53 -6.25
CA SER A 78 0.93 11.13 -7.57
C SER A 78 2.03 10.45 -8.36
N THR A 79 1.91 10.42 -9.68
CA THR A 79 2.96 10.04 -10.64
C THR A 79 3.85 11.21 -11.05
N ASP A 80 3.66 12.40 -10.46
CA ASP A 80 4.57 13.53 -10.56
C ASP A 80 5.14 13.86 -9.17
N PRO A 81 6.48 13.80 -8.97
CA PRO A 81 7.09 14.10 -7.68
C PRO A 81 7.01 15.58 -7.28
N THR A 82 6.73 16.47 -8.23
CA THR A 82 6.63 17.93 -8.04
C THR A 82 5.19 18.38 -7.82
N ASP A 83 4.20 17.65 -8.33
CA ASP A 83 2.77 17.91 -8.12
C ASP A 83 2.10 16.87 -7.20
N LEU A 84 1.93 17.25 -5.94
CA LEU A 84 1.14 16.53 -4.93
C LEU A 84 -0.16 17.26 -4.61
N SER A 85 -0.83 17.77 -5.63
CA SER A 85 -2.14 18.40 -5.52
C SER A 85 -3.27 17.39 -5.79
N ARG A 86 -4.46 17.66 -5.24
CA ARG A 86 -5.62 16.82 -5.50
C ARG A 86 -6.18 17.07 -6.90
N GLY A 87 -5.97 18.27 -7.45
CA GLY A 87 -6.49 18.69 -8.76
C GLY A 87 -5.56 18.38 -9.93
N GLY A 88 -4.31 18.05 -9.64
CA GLY A 88 -3.28 17.73 -10.63
C GLY A 88 -3.65 16.56 -11.51
N GLU A 89 -3.16 16.59 -12.75
CA GLU A 89 -3.39 15.54 -13.74
C GLU A 89 -2.68 14.24 -13.35
N SER A 90 -1.55 14.32 -12.65
CA SER A 90 -0.77 13.17 -12.17
C SER A 90 -1.27 12.55 -10.85
N PHE A 91 -2.39 13.03 -10.30
CA PHE A 91 -2.99 12.43 -9.11
C PHE A 91 -3.60 11.06 -9.44
N VAL A 92 -3.07 9.99 -8.86
CA VAL A 92 -3.52 8.61 -9.13
C VAL A 92 -4.23 7.95 -7.95
N GLY A 93 -4.04 8.44 -6.72
CA GLY A 93 -4.69 7.81 -5.57
C GLY A 93 -4.60 8.55 -4.25
N LYS A 94 -5.33 8.05 -3.25
CA LYS A 94 -5.43 8.64 -1.92
C LYS A 94 -5.62 7.58 -0.84
N LEU A 95 -4.75 7.61 0.17
CA LEU A 95 -4.89 6.84 1.40
C LEU A 95 -5.60 7.69 2.46
N ARG A 96 -6.67 7.17 3.09
CA ARG A 96 -7.40 7.85 4.16
C ARG A 96 -7.55 6.93 5.37
N SER A 97 -7.24 7.43 6.56
CA SER A 97 -7.48 6.72 7.81
C SER A 97 -8.86 7.02 8.42
N ASN A 98 -9.31 6.17 9.33
CA ASN A 98 -10.29 6.51 10.35
C ASN A 98 -9.69 7.46 11.41
N LEU A 99 -10.50 7.88 12.38
CA LEU A 99 -10.08 8.82 13.42
C LEU A 99 -8.96 8.25 14.32
N LEU A 100 -9.02 6.96 14.64
CA LEU A 100 -8.03 6.29 15.48
C LEU A 100 -6.72 5.96 14.76
N GLY A 101 -6.71 6.00 13.43
CA GLY A 101 -5.54 5.56 12.64
C GLY A 101 -5.36 4.05 12.65
N THR A 102 -6.43 3.28 12.84
CA THR A 102 -6.40 1.81 12.91
C THR A 102 -6.98 1.17 11.66
N HIS A 103 -7.76 1.90 10.89
CA HIS A 103 -8.32 1.44 9.63
C HIS A 103 -8.02 2.47 8.55
N PHE A 104 -7.63 1.99 7.37
CA PHE A 104 -7.28 2.81 6.22
C PHE A 104 -7.97 2.29 4.97
N THR A 105 -8.30 3.21 4.08
CA THR A 105 -8.87 2.91 2.77
C THR A 105 -8.10 3.66 1.69
N VAL A 106 -7.77 2.94 0.63
CA VAL A 106 -7.07 3.45 -0.56
C VAL A 106 -8.09 3.66 -1.65
N TYR A 107 -8.11 4.86 -2.20
CA TYR A 107 -8.96 5.25 -3.32
C TYR A 107 -8.10 5.54 -4.54
N ASP A 108 -8.66 5.31 -5.72
CA ASP A 108 -8.10 5.79 -6.98
C ASP A 108 -8.33 7.31 -7.17
N HIS A 109 -8.21 7.75 -8.43
CA HIS A 109 -8.39 9.13 -8.83
C HIS A 109 -9.83 9.56 -9.13
N GLY A 110 -10.84 8.69 -8.99
CA GLY A 110 -12.23 9.02 -9.29
C GLY A 110 -12.88 10.05 -8.34
N TYR A 111 -14.14 10.40 -8.60
CA TYR A 111 -14.92 11.32 -7.76
C TYR A 111 -15.67 10.59 -6.63
N SER A 112 -15.99 11.29 -5.55
CA SER A 112 -16.67 10.69 -4.38
C SER A 112 -18.17 10.98 -4.42
N HIS A 113 -19.02 9.95 -4.44
CA HIS A 113 -20.49 10.11 -4.37
C HIS A 113 -20.97 10.98 -3.19
N ARG A 114 -20.35 10.86 -2.01
CA ARG A 114 -20.74 11.61 -0.80
C ARG A 114 -20.54 13.14 -0.85
N ARG A 115 -19.85 13.67 -1.86
CA ARG A 115 -19.58 15.12 -1.93
C ARG A 115 -20.50 15.86 -2.91
N GLY A 116 -21.54 15.20 -3.42
CA GLY A 116 -22.30 15.72 -4.55
C GLY A 116 -21.46 15.76 -5.82
N GLU A 117 -22.11 16.05 -6.94
CA GLU A 117 -21.53 16.08 -8.30
C GLU A 117 -20.16 16.75 -8.36
N ALA A 118 -19.34 16.30 -9.32
CA ALA A 118 -18.02 16.86 -9.59
C ALA A 118 -18.11 18.40 -9.54
N LYS A 119 -17.44 19.02 -8.55
CA LYS A 119 -17.31 20.48 -8.53
C LYS A 119 -16.83 20.91 -9.91
N GLU A 120 -17.55 21.85 -10.54
CA GLU A 120 -17.20 22.42 -11.83
C GLU A 120 -15.68 22.69 -11.88
N GLY A 121 -15.00 22.11 -12.86
CA GLY A 121 -13.55 22.19 -13.02
C GLY A 121 -12.76 20.90 -12.75
N TRP A 122 -13.35 19.86 -12.14
CA TRP A 122 -12.69 18.55 -12.04
C TRP A 122 -13.02 17.67 -13.26
N LYS A 123 -12.01 17.39 -14.11
CA LYS A 123 -12.11 16.50 -15.29
C LYS A 123 -12.31 15.00 -14.95
N ARG A 124 -13.02 14.65 -13.87
CA ARG A 124 -13.15 13.26 -13.40
C ARG A 124 -14.51 12.69 -13.76
N ASN A 125 -14.50 11.76 -14.71
CA ASN A 125 -15.73 11.24 -15.31
C ASN A 125 -16.25 9.95 -14.65
N ALA A 126 -15.45 9.30 -13.79
CA ALA A 126 -15.79 8.02 -13.17
C ALA A 126 -15.85 8.10 -11.63
N PRO A 127 -16.80 7.38 -11.00
CA PRO A 127 -16.84 7.26 -9.54
C PRO A 127 -15.56 6.59 -9.04
N ARG A 128 -15.11 6.99 -7.86
CA ARG A 128 -13.89 6.45 -7.26
C ARG A 128 -14.05 4.99 -6.89
N GLN A 129 -13.01 4.22 -7.16
CA GLN A 129 -12.86 2.85 -6.66
C GLN A 129 -12.20 2.82 -5.29
N GLU A 130 -12.50 1.79 -4.50
CA GLU A 130 -11.68 1.37 -3.36
C GLU A 130 -10.68 0.30 -3.81
N LEU A 131 -9.39 0.66 -3.81
CA LEU A 131 -8.32 -0.18 -4.33
C LEU A 131 -7.82 -1.18 -3.29
N SER A 132 -7.80 -0.79 -2.02
CA SER A 132 -7.49 -1.67 -0.89
C SER A 132 -7.92 -1.04 0.42
N ALA A 133 -8.03 -1.86 1.45
CA ALA A 133 -8.18 -1.40 2.81
C ALA A 133 -7.17 -2.10 3.73
N VAL A 134 -6.78 -1.43 4.81
CA VAL A 134 -5.87 -1.96 5.82
C VAL A 134 -6.50 -1.80 7.19
N ALA A 135 -6.57 -2.87 7.96
CA ALA A 135 -7.02 -2.88 9.33
C ALA A 135 -5.88 -3.34 10.24
N TYR A 136 -5.62 -2.56 11.29
CA TYR A 136 -4.68 -2.89 12.35
C TYR A 136 -5.47 -3.21 13.61
N GLU A 137 -5.23 -4.40 14.17
CA GLU A 137 -5.81 -4.74 15.45
C GLU A 137 -5.25 -3.83 16.56
N THR A 138 -6.15 -3.28 17.36
CA THR A 138 -5.78 -2.52 18.56
C THR A 138 -5.52 -3.49 19.69
N ASN A 139 -4.30 -3.51 20.22
CA ASN A 139 -3.97 -4.33 21.39
C ASN A 139 -4.64 -3.72 22.64
N VAL A 140 -5.88 -4.09 22.94
CA VAL A 140 -6.65 -3.57 24.09
C VAL A 140 -6.13 -4.11 25.44
N LEU A 141 -5.34 -5.19 25.43
CA LEU A 141 -4.91 -5.90 26.65
C LEU A 141 -3.39 -5.95 26.86
N GLY A 142 -2.61 -5.07 26.22
CA GLY A 142 -1.17 -4.94 26.52
C GLY A 142 -0.27 -6.10 26.07
N PHE A 143 -0.77 -7.01 25.22
CA PHE A 143 0.06 -8.04 24.60
C PHE A 143 1.18 -7.40 23.77
N LYS A 144 2.43 -7.66 24.18
CA LYS A 144 3.65 -7.25 23.48
C LYS A 144 3.88 -8.23 22.32
N GLY A 145 3.45 -7.85 21.13
CA GLY A 145 3.69 -8.60 19.90
C GLY A 145 3.49 -7.72 18.67
N PRO A 146 3.99 -8.14 17.49
CA PRO A 146 3.70 -7.48 16.22
C PRO A 146 2.19 -7.33 16.04
N ARG A 147 1.72 -6.13 15.70
CA ARG A 147 0.28 -5.88 15.54
C ARG A 147 -0.23 -6.68 14.35
N LYS A 148 -1.35 -7.39 14.54
CA LYS A 148 -2.04 -8.05 13.44
C LYS A 148 -2.54 -7.00 12.46
N MET A 149 -2.22 -7.23 11.20
CA MET A 149 -2.53 -6.38 10.08
C MET A 149 -3.26 -7.22 9.05
N THR A 150 -4.47 -6.79 8.72
CA THR A 150 -5.28 -7.37 7.65
C THR A 150 -5.32 -6.39 6.49
N VAL A 151 -5.10 -6.90 5.28
CA VAL A 151 -5.21 -6.16 4.04
C VAL A 151 -6.35 -6.78 3.23
N VAL A 152 -7.32 -5.96 2.86
CA VAL A 152 -8.47 -6.36 2.04
C VAL A 152 -8.31 -5.75 0.66
N LEU A 153 -8.33 -6.58 -0.37
CA LEU A 153 -8.26 -6.15 -1.77
C LEU A 153 -9.56 -6.53 -2.49
N PRO A 154 -9.93 -5.83 -3.57
CA PRO A 154 -10.85 -6.38 -4.55
C PRO A 154 -10.29 -7.69 -5.13
N GLY A 155 -11.20 -8.59 -5.48
CA GLY A 155 -10.93 -9.85 -6.15
C GLY A 155 -10.40 -9.65 -7.56
N MET A 156 -10.11 -10.78 -8.21
CA MET A 156 -9.55 -10.81 -9.56
C MET A 156 -10.46 -11.64 -10.47
N THR A 157 -10.74 -11.15 -11.67
CA THR A 157 -11.48 -11.88 -12.70
C THR A 157 -10.65 -13.03 -13.29
N GLN A 158 -11.26 -13.85 -14.14
CA GLN A 158 -10.57 -14.94 -14.84
C GLN A 158 -9.46 -14.42 -15.76
N GLU A 159 -9.59 -13.19 -16.28
CA GLU A 159 -8.60 -12.49 -17.10
C GLU A 159 -7.54 -11.76 -16.26
N HIS A 160 -7.48 -12.05 -14.95
CA HIS A 160 -6.52 -11.44 -14.01
C HIS A 160 -6.65 -9.92 -13.91
N LYS A 161 -7.86 -9.39 -14.15
CA LYS A 161 -8.19 -7.98 -13.91
C LYS A 161 -8.82 -7.81 -12.54
N ARG A 162 -8.59 -6.67 -11.92
CA ARG A 162 -9.21 -6.31 -10.65
C ARG A 162 -10.72 -6.17 -10.82
N VAL A 163 -11.51 -6.75 -9.92
CA VAL A 163 -12.95 -6.48 -9.83
C VAL A 163 -13.14 -5.04 -9.34
N GLU A 164 -13.91 -4.24 -10.06
CA GLU A 164 -14.14 -2.84 -9.71
C GLU A 164 -15.11 -2.74 -8.52
N ILE A 165 -14.68 -2.05 -7.45
CA ILE A 165 -15.51 -1.78 -6.28
C ILE A 165 -15.66 -0.27 -6.15
N CYS A 166 -16.83 0.26 -6.51
CA CYS A 166 -17.20 1.68 -6.45
C CYS A 166 -18.32 1.93 -5.43
N PRO A 167 -18.02 2.01 -4.11
CA PRO A 167 -19.07 2.08 -3.09
C PRO A 167 -19.94 3.33 -3.22
N ARG A 168 -21.25 3.14 -3.29
CA ARG A 168 -22.26 4.21 -3.26
C ARG A 168 -22.53 4.69 -1.85
N ASP A 169 -22.51 3.78 -0.88
CA ASP A 169 -22.64 4.06 0.55
C ASP A 169 -21.57 3.34 1.39
N ASP A 170 -21.73 3.29 2.72
CA ASP A 170 -20.77 2.65 3.63
C ASP A 170 -20.84 1.10 3.58
N SER A 171 -22.01 0.52 3.27
CA SER A 171 -22.24 -0.94 3.29
C SER A 171 -21.49 -1.67 2.17
N GLU A 172 -21.28 -0.99 1.04
CA GLU A 172 -20.53 -1.52 -0.10
C GLU A 172 -19.01 -1.36 0.03
N SER A 173 -18.52 -0.68 1.08
CA SER A 173 -17.08 -0.44 1.26
C SER A 173 -16.31 -1.73 1.56
N LEU A 174 -15.02 -1.77 1.20
CA LEU A 174 -14.16 -2.93 1.45
C LEU A 174 -14.13 -3.31 2.93
N LEU A 175 -14.05 -2.31 3.80
CA LEU A 175 -13.99 -2.52 5.25
C LEU A 175 -15.30 -3.07 5.81
N GLU A 176 -16.44 -2.57 5.33
CA GLU A 176 -17.74 -3.02 5.83
C GLU A 176 -18.07 -4.42 5.33
N ARG A 177 -17.84 -4.70 4.05
CA ARG A 177 -17.98 -6.05 3.48
C ARG A 177 -17.11 -7.07 4.22
N TRP A 178 -15.85 -6.72 4.51
CA TRP A 178 -14.96 -7.57 5.31
C TRP A 178 -15.47 -7.80 6.74
N ARG A 179 -15.99 -6.76 7.41
CA ARG A 179 -16.57 -6.87 8.76
C ARG A 179 -17.81 -7.77 8.79
N CYS A 180 -18.67 -7.62 7.79
CA CYS A 180 -19.89 -8.43 7.63
C CYS A 180 -19.63 -9.81 7.02
N LYS A 181 -18.37 -10.14 6.68
CA LYS A 181 -17.97 -11.40 6.04
C LYS A 181 -18.62 -11.66 4.68
N THR A 182 -18.97 -10.59 3.97
CA THR A 182 -19.40 -10.62 2.56
C THR A 182 -18.18 -10.61 1.65
N MET A 183 -17.51 -11.77 1.55
CA MET A 183 -16.19 -11.92 0.93
C MET A 183 -16.22 -12.23 -0.56
N ASP A 184 -17.41 -12.25 -1.20
CA ASP A 184 -17.52 -12.40 -2.65
C ASP A 184 -16.67 -11.35 -3.36
N ASP A 185 -15.87 -11.72 -4.34
CA ASP A 185 -14.97 -10.80 -5.04
C ASP A 185 -14.04 -10.00 -4.13
N LEU A 186 -13.66 -10.52 -2.96
CA LEU A 186 -12.65 -9.93 -2.08
C LEU A 186 -11.49 -10.91 -1.85
N ILE A 187 -10.31 -10.35 -1.60
CA ILE A 187 -9.13 -11.10 -1.16
C ILE A 187 -8.73 -10.57 0.21
N GLU A 188 -8.67 -11.45 1.21
CA GLU A 188 -8.18 -11.16 2.55
C GLU A 188 -6.73 -11.64 2.67
N LEU A 189 -5.84 -10.75 3.07
CA LEU A 189 -4.42 -11.02 3.29
C LEU A 189 -4.03 -10.60 4.70
N HIS A 190 -3.00 -11.23 5.25
CA HIS A 190 -2.53 -10.97 6.61
C HIS A 190 -1.01 -10.78 6.64
N ASN A 191 -0.52 -10.10 7.69
CA ASN A 191 0.91 -10.11 7.93
C ASN A 191 1.38 -11.52 8.30
N LYS A 192 2.46 -12.00 7.68
CA LYS A 192 3.08 -13.28 8.01
C LYS A 192 3.51 -13.26 9.48
N THR A 193 3.13 -14.30 10.21
CA THR A 193 3.56 -14.49 11.60
C THR A 193 5.06 -14.78 11.63
N PRO A 194 5.88 -14.03 12.39
CA PRO A 194 7.29 -14.32 12.53
C PRO A 194 7.56 -15.72 13.08
N MET A 195 8.64 -16.34 12.62
CA MET A 195 9.09 -17.62 13.16
C MET A 195 10.10 -17.40 14.28
N TRP A 196 10.07 -18.27 15.28
CA TRP A 196 11.11 -18.27 16.32
C TRP A 196 12.45 -18.70 15.71
N ASN A 197 13.51 -17.96 16.01
CA ASN A 197 14.87 -18.30 15.65
C ASN A 197 15.68 -18.57 16.93
N ASP A 198 16.16 -19.81 17.07
CA ASP A 198 16.92 -20.27 18.23
C ASP A 198 18.30 -19.61 18.34
N ASP A 199 18.95 -19.29 17.23
CA ASP A 199 20.29 -18.66 17.23
C ASP A 199 20.23 -17.22 17.75
N THR A 200 19.20 -16.47 17.36
CA THR A 200 19.00 -15.07 17.77
C THR A 200 18.03 -14.90 18.94
N GLN A 201 17.49 -16.01 19.48
CA GLN A 201 16.50 -16.04 20.57
C GLN A 201 15.37 -15.01 20.38
N SER A 202 14.85 -14.91 19.15
CA SER A 202 13.88 -13.88 18.77
C SER A 202 12.99 -14.31 17.61
N TYR A 203 11.82 -13.66 17.53
CA TYR A 203 10.89 -13.82 16.42
C TYR A 203 11.36 -13.03 15.20
N VAL A 204 11.63 -13.72 14.09
CA VAL A 204 12.18 -13.14 12.87
C VAL A 204 11.36 -13.50 11.63
N LEU A 205 11.44 -12.64 10.62
CA LEU A 205 10.98 -12.93 9.26
C LEU A 205 12.21 -12.98 8.36
N ASN A 206 12.23 -13.91 7.41
CA ASN A 206 13.30 -14.01 6.43
C ASN A 206 13.03 -13.06 5.27
N PHE A 207 13.79 -11.97 5.19
CA PHE A 207 13.69 -10.98 4.12
C PHE A 207 14.70 -11.22 2.98
N HIS A 208 15.42 -12.36 2.97
CA HIS A 208 16.41 -12.70 1.94
C HIS A 208 17.44 -11.58 1.68
N GLY A 209 17.89 -10.91 2.76
CA GLY A 209 18.83 -9.78 2.68
C GLY A 209 18.24 -8.46 2.18
N ARG A 210 16.95 -8.39 1.81
CA ARG A 210 16.28 -7.15 1.40
C ARG A 210 16.14 -6.16 2.55
N VAL A 211 15.94 -6.64 3.78
CA VAL A 211 15.78 -5.83 4.98
C VAL A 211 16.96 -6.07 5.91
N THR A 212 17.59 -4.98 6.33
CA THR A 212 18.86 -5.03 7.08
C THR A 212 18.78 -4.34 8.45
N GLN A 213 17.71 -3.60 8.74
CA GLN A 213 17.50 -2.97 10.03
C GLN A 213 16.26 -3.50 10.73
N ALA A 214 16.39 -3.87 12.00
CA ALA A 214 15.26 -4.23 12.84
C ALA A 214 14.29 -3.05 12.99
N SER A 215 12.99 -3.31 12.81
CA SER A 215 11.93 -2.34 13.03
C SER A 215 10.60 -3.05 13.22
N VAL A 216 9.75 -2.52 14.11
CA VAL A 216 8.33 -2.94 14.23
C VAL A 216 7.52 -2.68 12.96
N LYS A 217 8.07 -1.91 12.01
CA LYS A 217 7.48 -1.64 10.70
C LYS A 217 7.87 -2.67 9.64
N ASN A 218 8.74 -3.63 9.93
CA ASN A 218 9.10 -4.66 8.97
C ASN A 218 7.99 -5.72 8.94
N PHE A 219 7.44 -6.01 7.77
CA PHE A 219 6.40 -7.02 7.63
C PHE A 219 6.43 -7.67 6.24
N GLN A 220 5.86 -8.87 6.16
CA GLN A 220 5.49 -9.54 4.93
C GLN A 220 3.97 -9.73 4.93
N ILE A 221 3.31 -9.61 3.79
CA ILE A 221 1.88 -9.86 3.61
C ILE A 221 1.72 -11.12 2.77
N VAL A 222 0.85 -12.02 3.22
CA VAL A 222 0.59 -13.33 2.61
C VAL A 222 -0.91 -13.61 2.59
N HIS A 223 -1.30 -14.59 1.78
CA HIS A 223 -2.62 -15.20 1.87
C HIS A 223 -2.52 -16.45 2.77
N ASP A 224 -3.52 -16.71 3.61
CA ASP A 224 -3.46 -17.80 4.60
C ASP A 224 -3.39 -19.20 3.94
N SER A 225 -3.92 -19.34 2.73
CA SER A 225 -3.83 -20.60 1.98
C SER A 225 -2.44 -20.88 1.39
N ASP A 226 -1.59 -19.86 1.27
CA ASP A 226 -0.22 -19.99 0.76
C ASP A 226 0.71 -18.98 1.46
N PRO A 227 1.17 -19.32 2.68
CA PRO A 227 2.06 -18.44 3.46
C PRO A 227 3.46 -18.28 2.87
N GLU A 228 3.86 -19.10 1.88
CA GLU A 228 5.16 -19.02 1.23
C GLU A 228 5.15 -18.05 0.06
N TYR A 229 3.99 -17.82 -0.55
CA TYR A 229 3.80 -16.74 -1.51
C TYR A 229 3.72 -15.37 -0.83
N ILE A 230 4.87 -14.69 -0.74
CA ILE A 230 4.97 -13.33 -0.19
C ILE A 230 4.40 -12.31 -1.18
N VAL A 231 3.13 -11.93 -1.00
CA VAL A 231 2.43 -10.95 -1.84
C VAL A 231 3.09 -9.58 -1.78
N MET A 232 3.52 -9.17 -0.59
CA MET A 232 4.24 -7.92 -0.35
C MET A 232 5.27 -8.10 0.74
N GLN A 233 6.43 -7.48 0.58
CA GLN A 233 7.46 -7.40 1.59
C GLN A 233 7.89 -5.96 1.79
N PHE A 234 7.94 -5.51 3.04
CA PHE A 234 8.35 -4.17 3.38
C PHE A 234 9.28 -4.16 4.59
N GLY A 235 10.33 -3.35 4.53
CA GLY A 235 11.17 -3.16 5.70
C GLY A 235 12.26 -2.11 5.55
N ARG A 236 12.86 -1.77 6.68
CA ARG A 236 13.86 -0.70 6.80
C ARG A 236 15.26 -1.17 6.44
N VAL A 237 16.00 -0.33 5.71
CA VAL A 237 17.43 -0.55 5.43
C VAL A 237 18.32 0.61 5.87
N ALA A 238 17.76 1.82 5.97
CA ALA A 238 18.44 2.99 6.50
C ALA A 238 17.43 3.89 7.24
N GLU A 239 17.88 5.03 7.78
CA GLU A 239 17.02 5.90 8.58
C GLU A 239 15.73 6.31 7.83
N ASP A 240 15.88 6.66 6.55
CA ASP A 240 14.83 7.17 5.67
C ASP A 240 14.72 6.37 4.37
N VAL A 241 15.18 5.12 4.39
CA VAL A 241 15.18 4.24 3.21
C VAL A 241 14.61 2.87 3.58
N PHE A 242 13.68 2.40 2.77
CA PHE A 242 12.93 1.16 2.96
C PHE A 242 12.91 0.34 1.66
N THR A 243 12.93 -0.98 1.74
CA THR A 243 12.47 -1.85 0.63
C THR A 243 10.96 -1.92 0.65
N MET A 244 10.39 -2.05 -0.54
CA MET A 244 8.99 -2.39 -0.74
C MET A 244 8.92 -3.26 -1.99
N ASP A 245 8.73 -4.56 -1.82
CA ASP A 245 8.62 -5.48 -2.93
C ASP A 245 7.17 -5.98 -3.00
N TYR A 246 6.62 -6.15 -4.20
CA TYR A 246 5.26 -6.62 -4.38
C TYR A 246 5.11 -7.57 -5.57
N ARG A 247 4.04 -8.34 -5.54
CA ARG A 247 3.66 -9.35 -6.53
C ARG A 247 2.15 -9.30 -6.78
N TYR A 248 1.69 -10.02 -7.80
CA TYR A 248 0.26 -10.27 -8.01
C TYR A 248 -0.42 -10.72 -6.70
N PRO A 249 -1.62 -10.25 -6.34
CA PRO A 249 -2.53 -9.40 -7.12
C PRO A 249 -2.36 -7.88 -6.88
N LEU A 250 -1.30 -7.43 -6.20
CA LEU A 250 -1.10 -6.02 -5.91
C LEU A 250 -0.62 -5.22 -7.13
N CYS A 251 -1.05 -3.96 -7.21
CA CYS A 251 -0.39 -2.93 -8.01
C CYS A 251 0.51 -2.03 -7.16
N ALA A 252 1.32 -1.19 -7.82
CA ALA A 252 2.23 -0.27 -7.14
C ALA A 252 1.50 0.72 -6.21
N VAL A 253 0.35 1.28 -6.62
CA VAL A 253 -0.44 2.19 -5.78
C VAL A 253 -0.92 1.50 -4.51
N GLN A 254 -1.43 0.27 -4.60
CA GLN A 254 -1.87 -0.49 -3.43
C GLN A 254 -0.70 -0.78 -2.49
N ALA A 255 0.40 -1.34 -3.00
CA ALA A 255 1.58 -1.67 -2.20
C ALA A 255 2.16 -0.43 -1.53
N PHE A 256 2.26 0.68 -2.26
CA PHE A 256 2.77 1.94 -1.72
C PHE A 256 1.84 2.50 -0.64
N ALA A 257 0.54 2.47 -0.84
CA ALA A 257 -0.43 2.95 0.14
C ALA A 257 -0.45 2.10 1.42
N ILE A 258 -0.27 0.77 1.29
CA ILE A 258 -0.09 -0.16 2.43
C ILE A 258 1.19 0.19 3.20
N ALA A 259 2.30 0.47 2.51
CA ALA A 259 3.52 0.94 3.15
C ALA A 259 3.31 2.30 3.86
N LEU A 260 2.60 3.23 3.23
CA LEU A 260 2.28 4.55 3.81
C LEU A 260 1.44 4.47 5.08
N SER A 261 0.49 3.52 5.19
CA SER A 261 -0.30 3.36 6.42
C SER A 261 0.58 2.94 7.60
N SER A 262 1.65 2.19 7.36
CA SER A 262 2.62 1.78 8.39
C SER A 262 3.48 2.94 8.93
N PHE A 263 3.62 4.03 8.17
CA PHE A 263 4.34 5.22 8.62
C PHE A 263 3.48 6.15 9.48
N ASP A 264 2.17 5.96 9.51
CA ASP A 264 1.29 6.90 10.21
C ASP A 264 1.53 6.86 11.73
N SER A 265 1.79 8.04 12.29
CA SER A 265 2.25 8.20 13.68
C SER A 265 1.27 7.74 14.75
N LYS A 266 0.00 7.50 14.40
CA LYS A 266 -0.97 6.90 15.33
C LYS A 266 -0.74 5.41 15.56
N LEU A 267 0.08 4.79 14.71
CA LEU A 267 0.52 3.41 14.82
C LEU A 267 2.02 3.29 15.17
N ALA A 268 2.83 4.31 14.91
CA ALA A 268 4.28 4.26 15.10
C ALA A 268 4.72 4.47 16.56
#